data_AF-A0A1H7TL38-F1
#
_entry.id   AF-A0A1H7TL38-F1
#
_cell.length_a   1.000
_cell.length_b   1.000
_cell.length_c   1.000
_cell.angle_alpha   90.00
_cell.angle_beta   90.00
_cell.angle_gamma   90.00
#
_symmetry.space_group_name_H-M   'P 1'
#
loop_
_entity.id
_entity.type
_entity.pdbx_description
1 polymer ?
#
loop_
_entity_poly.entity_id
_entity_poly.type
_entity_poly.pdbx_seq_one_letter_code
_entity_poly.pdbx_strand_id
1 'polypeptide(L)'
;MSNEASNALQALMRERLDRQGWSYGDVARRGEIPRSTVHHLATTDRLVRMPQPATLEGLSRGLELPLDTIRRAAAEACGIHLYEAAPDPEVDVLIASVQQLSPENRRHVAALVESLLERSRHPEGEASD
;
A
#
# COMPACT_ATOMS: atom_id res chain seq x y z
N MET A 1 -20.86 -0.16 21.26
CA MET A 1 -20.62 -1.35 20.42
C MET A 1 -19.30 -1.12 19.72
N SER A 2 -18.32 -1.98 19.98
CA SER A 2 -16.91 -1.76 19.66
C SER A 2 -16.69 -1.54 18.16
N ASN A 3 -16.30 -0.32 17.79
CA ASN A 3 -15.76 -0.01 16.47
C ASN A 3 -14.28 -0.43 16.50
N GLU A 4 -14.03 -1.73 16.46
CA GLU A 4 -12.66 -2.27 16.30
C GLU A 4 -12.19 -1.90 14.90
N ALA A 5 -10.95 -1.41 14.82
CA ALA A 5 -10.37 -0.82 13.61
C ALA A 5 -10.49 -1.79 12.43
N SER A 6 -11.45 -1.53 11.54
CA SER A 6 -11.58 -2.27 10.29
C SER A 6 -10.34 -2.01 9.45
N ASN A 7 -9.64 -3.07 9.04
CA ASN A 7 -8.45 -2.89 8.20
C ASN A 7 -8.83 -2.32 6.83
N ALA A 8 -7.84 -1.79 6.10
CA ALA A 8 -8.06 -1.14 4.81
C ALA A 8 -8.83 -2.00 3.80
N LEU A 9 -8.58 -3.32 3.77
CA LEU A 9 -9.29 -4.22 2.87
C LEU A 9 -10.77 -4.36 3.25
N GLN A 10 -11.06 -4.56 4.54
CA GLN A 10 -12.44 -4.64 5.04
C GLN A 10 -13.20 -3.32 4.82
N ALA A 11 -12.56 -2.18 5.08
CA ALA A 11 -13.13 -0.86 4.85
C ALA A 11 -13.49 -0.65 3.37
N LEU A 12 -12.55 -0.99 2.47
CA LEU A 12 -12.75 -0.92 1.02
C LEU A 12 -13.89 -1.83 0.54
N MET A 13 -13.96 -3.04 1.07
CA MET A 13 -15.04 -3.98 0.77
C MET A 13 -16.39 -3.43 1.24
N ARG A 14 -16.48 -2.91 2.47
CA ARG A 14 -17.71 -2.35 3.03
C ARG A 14 -18.20 -1.16 2.24
N GLU A 15 -17.32 -0.20 1.94
CA GLU A 15 -17.64 0.98 1.14
C GLU A 15 -18.23 0.58 -0.22
N ARG A 16 -17.62 -0.40 -0.90
CA ARG A 16 -18.12 -0.85 -2.21
C ARG A 16 -19.42 -1.63 -2.15
N LEU A 17 -19.60 -2.49 -1.15
CA LEU A 17 -20.85 -3.21 -0.95
C LEU A 17 -22.00 -2.23 -0.68
N ASP A 18 -21.79 -1.26 0.19
CA ASP A 18 -22.80 -0.25 0.55
C ASP A 18 -23.14 0.63 -0.65
N ARG A 19 -22.12 1.11 -1.38
CA ARG A 19 -22.32 2.00 -2.54
C ARG A 19 -23.08 1.32 -3.68
N GLN A 20 -22.88 0.03 -3.88
CA GLN A 20 -23.49 -0.73 -4.99
C GLN A 20 -24.72 -1.55 -4.57
N GLY A 21 -25.05 -1.58 -3.27
CA GLY A 21 -26.09 -2.46 -2.71
C GLY A 21 -25.80 -3.95 -2.93
N TRP A 22 -24.53 -4.34 -2.95
CA TRP A 22 -24.12 -5.73 -3.20
C TRP A 22 -24.00 -6.54 -1.91
N SER A 23 -24.23 -7.85 -2.03
CA SER A 23 -23.89 -8.80 -0.98
C SER A 23 -22.49 -9.41 -1.19
N TYR A 24 -21.94 -10.08 -0.18
CA TYR A 24 -20.73 -10.90 -0.36
C TYR A 24 -20.87 -11.97 -1.45
N GLY A 25 -22.09 -12.49 -1.68
CA GLY A 25 -22.36 -13.46 -2.74
C GLY A 25 -22.29 -12.84 -4.14
N ASP A 26 -22.67 -11.57 -4.26
CA ASP A 26 -22.59 -10.83 -5.51
C ASP A 26 -21.14 -10.59 -5.93
N VAL A 27 -20.28 -10.23 -4.97
CA VAL A 27 -18.84 -10.07 -5.16
C VAL A 27 -18.19 -11.41 -5.51
N ALA A 28 -18.52 -12.48 -4.76
CA ALA A 28 -17.99 -13.82 -4.99
C ALA A 28 -18.31 -14.33 -6.40
N ARG A 29 -19.56 -14.17 -6.83
CA ARG A 29 -20.04 -14.59 -8.16
C ARG A 29 -19.37 -13.80 -9.27
N ARG A 30 -19.26 -12.47 -9.15
CA ARG A 30 -18.58 -11.60 -10.14
C ARG A 30 -17.08 -11.84 -10.21
N GLY A 31 -16.47 -12.14 -9.06
CA GLY A 31 -15.05 -12.40 -8.94
C GLY A 31 -14.63 -13.83 -9.25
N GLU A 32 -15.59 -14.73 -9.46
CA GLU A 32 -15.35 -16.18 -9.61
C GLU A 32 -14.51 -16.76 -8.46
N ILE A 33 -14.73 -16.27 -7.24
CA ILE A 33 -14.05 -16.73 -6.03
C ILE A 33 -15.06 -17.27 -5.00
N PRO A 34 -14.65 -18.16 -4.09
CA PRO A 34 -15.56 -18.72 -3.10
C PRO A 34 -16.16 -17.63 -2.19
N ARG A 35 -17.47 -17.71 -1.92
CA ARG A 35 -18.14 -16.80 -0.98
C ARG A 35 -17.51 -16.84 0.42
N SER A 36 -17.03 -18.00 0.85
CA SER A 36 -16.30 -18.17 2.11
C SER A 36 -15.00 -17.38 2.13
N THR A 37 -14.29 -17.28 1.00
CA THR A 37 -13.09 -16.45 0.86
C THR A 37 -13.42 -14.97 0.99
N VAL A 38 -14.47 -14.50 0.30
CA VAL A 38 -14.92 -13.09 0.43
C VAL A 38 -15.30 -12.78 1.87
N HIS A 39 -16.08 -13.66 2.50
CA HIS A 39 -16.49 -13.47 3.90
C HIS A 39 -15.28 -13.44 4.84
N HIS A 40 -14.36 -14.40 4.70
CA HIS A 40 -13.13 -14.44 5.50
C HIS A 40 -12.33 -13.14 5.38
N LEU A 41 -12.15 -12.60 4.17
CA LEU A 41 -11.44 -11.33 3.97
C LEU A 41 -12.19 -10.14 4.57
N ALA A 42 -13.53 -10.15 4.55
CA ALA A 42 -14.37 -9.09 5.10
C ALA A 42 -14.45 -9.08 6.64
N THR A 43 -14.13 -10.20 7.31
CA THR A 43 -14.29 -10.35 8.76
C THR A 43 -12.98 -10.62 9.50
N THR A 44 -11.87 -10.84 8.80
CA THR A 44 -10.57 -11.09 9.45
C THR A 44 -9.85 -9.78 9.70
N ASP A 45 -9.67 -9.41 10.96
CA ASP A 45 -9.14 -8.09 11.35
C ASP A 45 -7.67 -7.91 10.97
N ARG A 46 -6.87 -8.98 11.05
CA ARG A 46 -5.47 -8.98 10.62
C ARG A 46 -5.16 -10.19 9.76
N LEU A 47 -4.75 -9.94 8.51
CA LEU A 47 -4.32 -11.01 7.61
C LEU A 47 -2.87 -11.37 7.90
N VAL A 48 -2.62 -12.59 8.39
CA VAL A 48 -1.25 -13.03 8.71
C VAL A 48 -0.39 -13.22 7.45
N ARG A 49 -1.03 -13.39 6.29
CA ARG A 49 -0.37 -13.61 5.00
C ARG A 49 -1.17 -12.98 3.87
N MET A 50 -0.46 -12.59 2.82
CA MET A 50 -1.06 -12.05 1.61
C MET A 50 -2.01 -13.09 0.97
N PRO A 51 -3.22 -12.70 0.54
CA PRO A 51 -4.07 -13.56 -0.27
C PRO A 51 -3.36 -13.93 -1.58
N GLN A 52 -3.74 -15.08 -2.15
CA GLN A 52 -3.14 -15.53 -3.41
C GLN A 52 -3.44 -14.54 -4.55
N PRO A 53 -2.55 -14.39 -5.55
CA PRO A 53 -2.76 -13.48 -6.67
C PRO A 53 -4.12 -13.65 -7.36
N ALA A 54 -4.53 -14.91 -7.61
CA ALA A 54 -5.83 -15.23 -8.20
C ALA A 54 -7.02 -14.76 -7.33
N THR A 55 -6.89 -14.80 -6.00
CA THR A 55 -7.92 -14.27 -5.09
C THR A 55 -8.04 -12.75 -5.21
N LEU A 56 -6.91 -12.04 -5.32
CA LEU A 56 -6.88 -10.58 -5.45
C LEU A 56 -7.45 -10.14 -6.81
N GLU A 57 -7.15 -10.86 -7.88
CA GLU A 57 -7.73 -10.65 -9.22
C GLU A 57 -9.24 -10.92 -9.23
N GLY A 58 -9.68 -12.00 -8.58
CA GLY A 58 -11.10 -12.27 -8.39
C GLY A 58 -11.79 -11.17 -7.59
N LEU A 59 -11.17 -10.69 -6.51
CA LEU A 59 -11.74 -9.62 -5.71
C LEU A 59 -11.78 -8.28 -6.47
N SER A 60 -10.76 -7.98 -7.27
CA SER A 60 -10.72 -6.82 -8.17
C SER A 60 -11.89 -6.83 -9.16
N ARG A 61 -12.13 -7.97 -9.83
CA ARG A 61 -13.31 -8.17 -10.69
C ARG A 61 -14.61 -8.05 -9.89
N GLY A 62 -14.67 -8.67 -8.72
CA GLY A 62 -15.87 -8.74 -7.87
C GLY A 62 -16.31 -7.40 -7.28
N LEU A 63 -15.37 -6.50 -6.99
CA LEU A 63 -15.61 -5.17 -6.42
C LEU A 63 -15.59 -4.04 -7.47
N GLU A 64 -15.28 -4.36 -8.73
CA GLU A 64 -15.07 -3.40 -9.81
C GLU A 64 -14.08 -2.30 -9.39
N LEU A 65 -12.91 -2.74 -8.95
CA LEU A 65 -11.80 -1.91 -8.47
C LEU A 65 -10.50 -2.33 -9.17
N PRO A 66 -9.56 -1.38 -9.41
CA PRO A 66 -8.24 -1.72 -9.92
C PRO A 66 -7.53 -2.74 -9.02
N LEU A 67 -6.87 -3.72 -9.64
CA LEU A 67 -6.13 -4.77 -8.93
C LEU A 67 -5.10 -4.19 -7.95
N ASP A 68 -4.45 -3.10 -8.35
CA ASP A 68 -3.49 -2.41 -7.52
C ASP A 68 -4.10 -1.88 -6.20
N THR A 69 -5.29 -1.29 -6.26
CA THR A 69 -6.01 -0.83 -5.07
C THR A 69 -6.30 -1.98 -4.10
N ILE A 70 -6.71 -3.13 -4.64
CA ILE A 70 -6.95 -4.35 -3.83
C ILE A 70 -5.65 -4.87 -3.22
N ARG A 71 -4.56 -4.90 -4.00
CA ARG A 71 -3.23 -5.33 -3.52
C ARG A 71 -2.73 -4.44 -2.38
N ARG A 72 -2.83 -3.12 -2.51
CA ARG A 72 -2.42 -2.19 -1.45
C ARG A 72 -3.23 -2.37 -0.17
N ALA A 73 -4.55 -2.43 -0.28
CA ALA A 73 -5.42 -2.64 0.88
C ALA A 73 -5.17 -4.00 1.56
N ALA A 74 -4.92 -5.06 0.79
CA ALA A 74 -4.57 -6.37 1.33
C ALA A 74 -3.19 -6.38 1.99
N ALA A 75 -2.20 -5.68 1.42
CA ALA A 75 -0.87 -5.54 2.02
C ALA A 75 -0.95 -4.78 3.36
N GLU A 76 -1.69 -3.68 3.40
CA GLU A 76 -1.91 -2.91 4.63
C GLU A 76 -2.63 -3.76 5.70
N ALA A 77 -3.62 -4.57 5.30
CA ALA A 77 -4.28 -5.53 6.19
C ALA A 77 -3.34 -6.64 6.70
N CYS A 78 -2.22 -6.87 6.02
CA CYS A 78 -1.11 -7.72 6.49
C CYS A 78 -0.09 -6.99 7.38
N GLY A 79 -0.24 -5.69 7.61
CA GLY A 79 0.76 -4.85 8.24
C GLY A 79 1.97 -4.56 7.33
N ILE A 80 1.83 -4.83 6.03
CA ILE A 80 2.81 -4.46 5.01
C ILE A 80 2.39 -3.09 4.50
N HIS A 81 3.00 -2.04 5.05
CA HIS A 81 2.95 -0.73 4.41
C HIS A 81 3.82 -0.82 3.15
N LEU A 82 3.18 -1.09 2.00
CA LEU A 82 3.82 -0.86 0.71
C LEU A 82 4.09 0.64 0.64
N TYR A 83 5.32 1.05 0.96
CA TYR A 83 5.83 2.38 0.68
C TYR A 83 5.93 2.55 -0.85
N GLU A 84 4.80 2.64 -1.53
CA GLU A 84 4.74 3.63 -2.60
C GLU A 84 4.46 4.93 -1.86
N ALA A 85 5.51 5.73 -1.67
CA ALA A 85 5.30 7.14 -1.45
C ALA A 85 4.26 7.57 -2.49
N ALA A 86 3.15 8.17 -2.04
CA ALA A 86 2.34 8.97 -2.95
C ALA A 86 3.34 9.82 -3.76
N PRO A 87 3.20 9.94 -5.10
CA PRO A 87 4.18 10.64 -5.92
C PRO A 87 4.45 11.97 -5.26
N ASP A 88 5.67 12.10 -4.72
CA ASP A 88 6.12 13.30 -4.06
C ASP A 88 6.64 14.16 -5.20
N PRO A 89 5.91 15.23 -5.59
CA PRO A 89 6.29 16.01 -6.75
C PRO A 89 7.72 16.56 -6.63
N GLU A 90 8.19 16.77 -5.39
CA GLU A 90 9.57 17.21 -5.13
C GLU A 90 10.59 16.09 -5.45
N VAL A 91 10.30 14.85 -5.06
CA VAL A 91 11.14 13.68 -5.39
C VAL A 91 11.14 13.40 -6.90
N ASP A 92 9.99 13.52 -7.55
CA ASP A 92 9.86 13.30 -8.99
C ASP A 92 10.68 14.33 -9.80
N VAL A 93 10.64 15.61 -9.38
CA VAL A 93 11.48 16.67 -9.97
C VAL A 93 12.96 16.38 -9.77
N LEU A 94 13.37 15.87 -8.60
CA LEU A 94 14.76 15.50 -8.34
C LEU A 94 15.22 14.37 -9.26
N ILE A 95 14.42 13.31 -9.42
CA ILE A 95 14.73 12.19 -10.31
C ILE A 95 14.89 12.67 -11.75
N ALA A 96 13.94 13.47 -12.25
CA ALA A 96 13.98 14.02 -13.62
C ALA A 96 15.18 14.95 -13.84
N SER A 97 15.55 15.74 -12.83
CA SER A 97 16.69 16.66 -12.90
C SER A 97 18.02 15.90 -12.89
N VAL A 98 18.18 14.89 -12.03
CA VAL A 98 19.41 14.07 -11.94
C VAL A 98 19.67 13.31 -13.25
N GLN A 99 18.63 12.87 -13.94
CA GLN A 99 18.76 12.23 -15.25
C GLN A 99 19.35 13.15 -16.33
N GLN A 100 19.23 14.47 -16.20
CA GLN A 100 19.80 15.43 -17.16
C GLN A 100 21.26 15.81 -16.85
N LEU A 101 21.78 15.43 -15.67
CA LEU A 101 23.14 15.75 -15.26
C LEU A 101 24.20 14.88 -15.96
N SER A 102 25.40 15.45 -16.11
CA SER A 102 26.60 14.71 -16.51
C SER A 102 26.97 13.63 -15.48
N PRO A 103 27.71 12.57 -15.87
CA PRO A 103 28.14 11.53 -14.94
C PRO A 103 28.94 12.07 -13.74
N GLU A 104 29.77 13.10 -13.97
CA GLU A 104 30.53 13.76 -12.91
C GLU A 104 29.60 14.46 -11.92
N ASN A 105 28.64 15.26 -12.40
CA ASN A 105 27.69 15.96 -11.54
C ASN A 105 26.79 14.98 -10.77
N ARG A 106 26.42 13.83 -11.37
CA ARG A 106 25.69 12.77 -10.66
C ARG A 106 26.47 12.19 -9.49
N ARG A 107 27.80 12.02 -9.61
CA ARG A 107 28.65 11.55 -8.49
C ARG A 107 28.66 12.56 -7.35
N HIS A 108 28.72 13.85 -7.66
CA HIS A 108 28.66 14.90 -6.65
C HIS A 108 27.32 14.91 -5.91
N VAL A 109 26.20 14.79 -6.63
CA VAL A 109 24.86 14.67 -6.02
C VAL A 109 24.77 13.43 -5.13
N ALA A 110 25.31 12.29 -5.57
CA ALA A 110 25.33 11.07 -4.76
C ALA A 110 26.07 11.27 -3.44
N ALA A 111 27.25 11.90 -3.46
CA ALA A 111 28.02 12.20 -2.25
C ALA A 111 27.27 13.16 -1.29
N LEU A 112 26.55 14.14 -1.84
CA LEU A 112 25.73 15.05 -1.02
C LEU A 112 24.59 14.30 -0.31
N VAL A 113 23.85 13.46 -1.05
CA VAL A 113 22.76 12.65 -0.49
C VAL A 113 23.29 11.71 0.58
N GLU A 114 24.42 11.05 0.34
CA GLU A 114 25.08 10.19 1.32
C GLU A 114 25.40 10.94 2.61
N SER A 115 26.00 12.13 2.51
CA SER A 115 26.30 12.99 3.66
C SER A 115 25.06 13.42 4.46
N LEU A 116 23.97 13.79 3.77
CA LEU A 116 22.70 14.15 4.42
C LEU A 116 22.07 12.97 5.15
N LEU A 117 22.14 11.77 4.56
CA LEU A 117 21.66 10.55 5.18
C LEU A 117 22.50 10.13 6.40
N GLU A 118 23.82 10.31 6.34
CA GLU A 118 24.72 10.06 7.48
C GLU A 118 24.44 10.99 8.65
N ARG A 119 24.24 12.29 8.38
CA ARG A 119 23.88 13.27 9.40
C ARG A 119 22.53 12.95 10.05
N SER A 120 21.56 12.51 9.26
CA SER A 120 20.24 12.12 9.77
C SER A 120 20.30 10.85 10.64
N ARG A 121 21.32 9.99 10.44
CA ARG A 121 21.58 8.80 11.28
C ARG A 121 22.36 9.11 12.57
N HIS A 122 23.04 10.26 12.64
CA HIS A 122 23.76 10.72 13.83
C HIS A 122 23.09 11.99 14.40
N PRO A 123 21.96 11.87 15.11
CA PRO A 123 21.42 12.98 15.88
C PRO A 123 22.36 13.22 17.07
N GLU A 124 23.21 14.24 16.93
CA GLU A 124 23.97 14.94 17.97
C GLU A 124 23.93 14.30 19.38
N GLY A 125 24.82 13.33 19.60
CA GLY A 125 25.26 12.97 20.94
C GLY A 125 26.62 13.61 21.17
N GLU A 126 26.66 14.69 21.95
CA GLU A 126 27.73 15.07 22.91
C GLU A 126 27.63 16.57 23.26
N ALA A 127 26.78 16.86 24.26
CA ALA A 127 27.15 17.86 25.25
C ALA A 127 28.10 17.17 26.23
N SER A 128 29.41 17.35 26.07
CA SER A 128 30.42 16.98 27.07
C SER A 128 30.46 18.05 28.16
N ASP A 129 30.26 17.63 29.40
CA ASP A 129 30.85 18.22 30.62
C ASP A 129 31.91 17.22 31.13
#